data_AF-A0A371KA08-F1
#
_entry.id   AF-A0A371KA08-F1
#
_cell.length_a   1.000
_cell.length_b   1.000
_cell.length_c   1.000
_cell.angle_alpha   90.00
_cell.angle_beta   90.00
_cell.angle_gamma   90.00
#
_symmetry.space_group_name_H-M   'P 1'
#
loop_
_entity.id
_entity.type
_entity.pdbx_description
1 polymer ?
#
loop_
_entity_poly.entity_id
_entity_poly.type
_entity_poly.pdbx_seq_one_letter_code
_entity_poly.pdbx_strand_id
1 'polypeptide(L)'
;MADKVFKLTRRRALGGLLTIGAGSAAAGVGTFALFNDTESSTENTLQAGTLSLADGASSASFSATGLAPGDETDTFEVDLENDGSLDGSLDIDLTLTENDSDATAGDDGDADASVADLAGVLDVTTFEVGSLDVLDDRFGGSATLADVVAANSDAADGDDDSNVQDIDLESGETKTFSFALAMQESAGNEFQADGLDIQFDFELNQRDSQ
;
A
#
# COMPACT_ATOMS: atom_id res chain seq x y z
N MET A 1 3.69 -69.85 -14.92
CA MET A 1 3.59 -68.46 -15.40
C MET A 1 2.45 -68.41 -16.40
N ALA A 2 1.44 -67.59 -16.16
CA ALA A 2 0.34 -67.37 -17.10
C ALA A 2 -0.04 -65.89 -17.03
N ASP A 3 0.42 -65.11 -18.03
CA ASP A 3 0.01 -63.73 -18.21
C ASP A 3 -1.47 -63.68 -18.60
N LYS A 4 -2.29 -63.06 -17.76
CA LYS A 4 -3.66 -62.69 -18.10
C LYS A 4 -3.66 -61.22 -18.50
N VAL A 5 -3.55 -60.97 -19.80
CA VAL A 5 -3.74 -59.63 -20.38
C VAL A 5 -5.23 -59.26 -20.26
N PHE A 6 -5.53 -58.27 -19.41
CA PHE A 6 -6.88 -57.75 -19.25
C PHE A 6 -7.28 -56.89 -20.45
N LYS A 7 -8.16 -57.39 -21.32
CA LYS A 7 -8.83 -56.57 -22.34
C LYS A 7 -9.94 -55.75 -21.69
N LEU A 8 -9.69 -54.45 -21.47
CA LEU A 8 -10.73 -53.49 -21.11
C LEU A 8 -11.57 -53.13 -22.34
N THR A 9 -12.86 -53.48 -22.31
CA THR A 9 -13.83 -52.97 -23.28
C THR A 9 -14.46 -51.69 -22.72
N ARG A 10 -14.70 -50.70 -23.60
CA ARG A 10 -15.25 -49.36 -23.24
C ARG A 10 -16.51 -49.41 -22.35
N ARG A 11 -17.29 -50.48 -22.42
CA ARG A 11 -18.49 -50.72 -21.59
C ARG A 11 -18.17 -51.15 -20.15
N ARG A 12 -17.03 -51.80 -19.91
CA ARG A 12 -16.54 -52.12 -18.56
C ARG A 12 -15.84 -50.93 -17.90
N ALA A 13 -15.28 -50.02 -18.68
CA ALA A 13 -14.80 -48.73 -18.19
C ALA A 13 -15.97 -47.82 -17.74
N LEU A 14 -17.07 -47.73 -18.51
CA LEU A 14 -18.26 -46.97 -18.10
C LEU A 14 -19.01 -47.58 -16.90
N GLY A 15 -19.02 -48.90 -16.75
CA GLY A 15 -19.63 -49.57 -15.60
C GLY A 15 -18.90 -49.29 -14.27
N GLY A 16 -17.58 -49.06 -14.32
CA GLY A 16 -16.78 -48.73 -13.13
C GLY A 16 -16.97 -47.30 -12.63
N LEU A 17 -17.33 -46.36 -13.52
CA LEU A 17 -17.61 -44.97 -13.14
C LEU A 17 -18.97 -44.80 -12.44
N LEU A 18 -19.97 -45.62 -12.79
CA LEU A 18 -21.31 -45.52 -12.18
C LEU A 18 -21.37 -46.08 -10.76
N THR A 19 -20.49 -47.01 -10.38
CA THR A 19 -20.42 -47.55 -9.01
C THR A 19 -19.68 -46.64 -8.03
N ILE A 20 -19.00 -45.59 -8.51
CA ILE A 20 -18.44 -44.52 -7.68
C ILE A 20 -19.50 -43.41 -7.42
N GLY A 21 -20.67 -43.51 -8.05
CA GLY A 21 -21.74 -42.49 -8.00
C GLY A 21 -22.79 -42.66 -6.89
N ALA A 22 -22.48 -43.31 -5.77
CA ALA A 22 -23.45 -43.49 -4.68
C ALA A 22 -22.93 -43.10 -3.28
N GLY A 23 -21.79 -42.42 -3.19
CA GLY A 23 -21.09 -42.18 -1.91
C GLY A 23 -20.72 -40.74 -1.56
N SER A 24 -20.91 -39.74 -2.42
CA SER A 24 -20.47 -38.37 -2.09
C SER A 24 -21.20 -37.31 -2.91
N ALA A 25 -22.44 -37.03 -2.51
CA ALA A 25 -23.12 -35.76 -2.81
C ALA A 25 -23.03 -34.86 -1.57
N ALA A 26 -21.81 -34.60 -1.11
CA ALA A 26 -21.51 -33.61 -0.05
C ALA A 26 -20.07 -33.07 -0.16
N ALA A 27 -19.48 -33.12 -1.36
CA ALA A 27 -18.17 -32.55 -1.66
C ALA A 27 -18.28 -31.88 -3.04
N GLY A 28 -18.94 -30.74 -3.06
CA GLY A 28 -19.21 -29.94 -4.26
C GLY A 28 -19.88 -28.59 -3.95
N VAL A 29 -19.89 -28.21 -2.67
CA VAL A 29 -20.33 -26.91 -2.17
C VAL A 29 -19.34 -26.55 -1.05
N GLY A 30 -18.10 -26.26 -1.39
CA GLY A 30 -17.08 -26.05 -0.37
C GLY A 30 -15.69 -25.87 -0.94
N THR A 31 -15.51 -24.82 -1.76
CA THR A 31 -14.46 -23.78 -1.61
C THR A 31 -14.76 -22.69 -2.66
N PHE A 32 -15.96 -22.12 -2.61
CA PHE A 32 -16.11 -20.69 -2.90
C PHE A 32 -16.43 -20.11 -1.52
N ALA A 33 -15.45 -20.14 -0.62
CA ALA A 33 -15.28 -18.95 0.20
C ALA A 33 -15.09 -17.87 -0.88
N LEU A 34 -16.02 -16.95 -1.13
CA LEU A 34 -16.48 -15.97 -0.16
C LEU A 34 -15.35 -15.61 0.81
N PHE A 35 -14.14 -15.47 0.26
CA PHE A 35 -13.16 -14.50 0.74
C PHE A 35 -13.73 -13.14 0.36
N ASN A 36 -14.75 -12.77 1.13
CA ASN A 36 -15.25 -11.43 1.29
C ASN A 36 -15.31 -11.21 2.80
N ASP A 37 -14.30 -11.72 3.52
CA ASP A 37 -13.92 -11.05 4.74
C ASP A 37 -13.26 -9.77 4.26
N THR A 38 -14.13 -8.79 3.99
CA THR A 38 -13.80 -7.38 4.08
C THR A 38 -13.58 -7.13 5.57
N GLU A 39 -12.48 -7.65 6.12
CA GLU A 39 -11.93 -7.06 7.33
C GLU A 39 -11.45 -5.70 6.87
N SER A 40 -12.35 -4.72 6.94
CA SER A 40 -11.99 -3.31 6.81
C SER A 40 -10.80 -3.10 7.73
N SER A 41 -9.63 -2.85 7.14
CA SER A 41 -8.35 -2.62 7.82
C SER A 41 -8.55 -1.55 8.88
N THR A 42 -8.90 -1.99 10.08
CA THR A 42 -9.31 -1.10 11.18
C THR A 42 -8.09 -0.65 11.99
N GLU A 43 -6.91 -1.07 11.57
CA GLU A 43 -5.61 -0.72 12.15
C GLU A 43 -4.74 0.15 11.22
N ASN A 44 -5.35 0.89 10.28
CA ASN A 44 -4.69 2.08 9.78
C ASN A 44 -4.58 3.06 10.93
N THR A 45 -3.39 3.16 11.50
CA THR A 45 -3.14 3.99 12.67
C THR A 45 -3.24 5.45 12.24
N LEU A 46 -4.42 6.04 12.42
CA LEU A 46 -4.65 7.48 12.32
C LEU A 46 -3.83 8.19 13.39
N GLN A 47 -2.61 8.61 13.07
CA GLN A 47 -1.83 9.49 13.93
C GLN A 47 -2.30 10.94 13.73
N ALA A 48 -3.57 11.21 14.09
CA ALA A 48 -4.06 12.57 14.19
C ALA A 48 -3.27 13.30 15.29
N GLY A 49 -2.54 14.34 14.92
CA GLY A 49 -1.70 15.09 15.84
C GLY A 49 -1.06 16.30 15.19
N THR A 50 -0.43 17.14 16.02
CA THR A 50 0.36 18.28 15.57
C THR A 50 1.84 17.96 15.74
N LEU A 51 2.60 18.12 14.65
CA LEU A 51 4.04 18.03 14.62
C LEU A 51 4.60 19.45 14.60
N SER A 52 5.19 19.86 15.73
CA SER A 52 5.88 21.16 15.83
C SER A 52 7.26 21.07 15.20
N LEU A 53 7.41 21.70 14.06
CA LEU A 53 8.64 21.82 13.29
C LEU A 53 9.39 23.08 13.73
N ALA A 54 10.65 22.91 14.11
CA ALA A 54 11.62 23.98 14.23
C ALA A 54 12.85 23.51 13.44
N ASP A 55 13.46 24.42 12.67
CA ASP A 55 14.63 24.18 11.80
C ASP A 55 15.28 22.79 11.97
N GLY A 56 14.99 21.87 11.04
CA GLY A 56 15.34 20.45 11.15
C GLY A 56 14.23 19.46 10.70
N ALA A 57 14.61 18.18 10.67
CA ALA A 57 13.73 17.05 10.36
C ALA A 57 12.83 16.62 11.52
N SER A 58 11.60 16.22 11.19
CA SER A 58 10.68 15.45 12.03
C SER A 58 9.96 14.41 11.19
N SER A 59 9.38 13.36 11.78
CA SER A 59 8.72 12.33 10.98
C SER A 59 7.44 11.78 11.58
N ALA A 60 6.60 11.21 10.71
CA ALA A 60 5.37 10.52 11.06
C ALA A 60 5.23 9.24 10.23
N SER A 61 4.54 8.24 10.77
CA SER A 61 4.39 6.93 10.13
C SER A 61 2.92 6.64 9.79
N PHE A 62 2.71 6.04 8.63
CA PHE A 62 1.43 5.56 8.14
C PHE A 62 1.57 4.09 7.73
N SER A 63 0.76 3.22 8.33
CA SER A 63 0.73 1.80 7.98
C SER A 63 -0.44 1.53 7.03
N ALA A 64 -0.20 0.74 5.99
CA ALA A 64 -1.21 0.23 5.09
C ALA A 64 -1.09 -1.30 5.05
N THR A 65 -2.03 -2.00 5.69
CA THR A 65 -1.98 -3.46 5.85
C THR A 65 -3.33 -4.09 5.55
N GLY A 66 -3.33 -5.34 5.06
CA GLY A 66 -4.53 -6.14 4.85
C GLY A 66 -5.51 -5.57 3.83
N LEU A 67 -5.02 -4.80 2.86
CA LEU A 67 -5.85 -4.22 1.81
C LEU A 67 -6.24 -5.30 0.80
N ALA A 68 -7.53 -5.40 0.48
CA ALA A 68 -7.99 -6.18 -0.66
C ALA A 68 -8.08 -5.34 -1.94
N PRO A 69 -8.06 -5.96 -3.14
CA PRO A 69 -8.25 -5.22 -4.39
C PRO A 69 -9.55 -4.39 -4.38
N GLY A 70 -9.41 -3.08 -4.59
CA GLY A 70 -10.50 -2.11 -4.51
C GLY A 70 -10.72 -1.48 -3.14
N ASP A 71 -9.99 -1.91 -2.10
CA ASP A 71 -10.04 -1.25 -0.79
C ASP A 71 -9.27 0.07 -0.80
N GLU A 72 -9.77 1.01 0.01
CA GLU A 72 -9.15 2.31 0.25
C GLU A 72 -8.75 2.42 1.71
N THR A 73 -7.62 3.07 1.97
CA THR A 73 -7.19 3.41 3.33
C THR A 73 -7.97 4.61 3.85
N ASP A 74 -8.16 4.70 5.18
CA ASP A 74 -8.52 5.98 5.79
C ASP A 74 -7.45 7.05 5.50
N THR A 75 -7.88 8.31 5.38
CA THR A 75 -6.96 9.44 5.19
C THR A 75 -6.11 9.66 6.43
N PHE A 76 -4.81 9.52 6.27
CA PHE A 76 -3.80 9.91 7.25
C PHE A 76 -3.67 11.43 7.25
N GLU A 77 -3.77 12.05 8.44
CA GLU A 77 -3.65 13.49 8.60
C GLU A 77 -2.70 13.84 9.74
N VAL A 78 -1.77 14.78 9.50
CA VAL A 78 -0.93 15.38 10.53
C VAL A 78 -0.83 16.88 10.31
N ASP A 79 -1.01 17.66 11.37
CA ASP A 79 -0.83 19.11 11.33
C ASP A 79 0.66 19.44 11.47
N LEU A 80 1.24 20.09 10.47
CA LEU A 80 2.61 20.56 10.45
C LEU A 80 2.64 22.03 10.88
N GLU A 81 3.16 22.31 12.07
CA GLU A 81 3.24 23.66 12.63
C GLU A 81 4.69 24.16 12.62
N ASN A 82 4.95 25.32 12.02
CA ASN A 82 6.25 25.99 12.17
C ASN A 82 6.31 26.71 13.54
N ASP A 83 6.87 26.04 14.55
CA ASP A 83 7.14 26.58 15.90
C ASP A 83 8.44 27.40 15.95
N GLY A 84 9.14 27.55 14.82
CA GLY A 84 10.29 28.42 14.69
C GLY A 84 9.91 29.90 14.53
N SER A 85 10.91 30.77 14.66
CA SER A 85 10.72 32.23 14.63
C SER A 85 10.89 32.87 13.25
N LEU A 86 11.10 32.06 12.21
CA LEU A 86 11.36 32.50 10.84
C LEU A 86 10.44 31.73 9.88
N ASP A 87 10.11 32.35 8.77
CA ASP A 87 9.47 31.64 7.67
C ASP A 87 10.46 30.61 7.10
N GLY A 88 9.96 29.51 6.55
CA GLY A 88 10.80 28.47 5.95
C GLY A 88 10.13 27.76 4.79
N SER A 89 10.90 26.92 4.11
CA SER A 89 10.41 25.95 3.13
C SER A 89 10.36 24.56 3.78
N LEU A 90 9.26 23.85 3.53
CA LEU A 90 9.05 22.48 3.95
C LEU A 90 9.33 21.53 2.78
N ASP A 91 10.18 20.55 3.06
CA ASP A 91 10.49 19.43 2.18
C ASP A 91 9.98 18.13 2.80
N ILE A 92 9.53 17.20 1.95
CA ILE A 92 8.89 15.94 2.37
C ILE A 92 9.50 14.77 1.62
N ASP A 93 9.96 13.78 2.38
CA ASP A 93 10.50 12.52 1.93
C ASP A 93 9.64 11.33 2.36
N LEU A 94 9.65 10.29 1.54
CA LEU A 94 8.95 9.04 1.79
C LEU A 94 9.90 7.85 1.78
N THR A 95 9.88 7.07 2.86
CA THR A 95 10.55 5.77 2.93
C THR A 95 9.54 4.65 3.16
N LEU A 96 9.63 3.58 2.36
CA LEU A 96 8.79 2.40 2.50
C LEU A 96 9.51 1.28 3.25
N THR A 97 8.80 0.57 4.13
CA THR A 97 9.28 -0.65 4.80
C THR A 97 8.20 -1.72 4.74
N GLU A 98 8.59 -2.97 4.51
CA GLU A 98 7.66 -4.12 4.60
C GLU A 98 7.00 -4.17 5.98
N ASN A 99 5.68 -4.40 6.01
CA ASN A 99 4.91 -4.61 7.23
C ASN A 99 3.81 -5.65 6.99
N ASP A 100 4.24 -6.89 6.77
CA ASP A 100 3.29 -8.00 6.60
C ASP A 100 2.71 -8.44 7.93
N SER A 101 1.38 -8.36 8.00
CA SER A 101 0.60 -8.89 9.09
C SER A 101 0.52 -10.40 8.94
N ASP A 102 1.50 -11.09 9.53
CA ASP A 102 1.55 -12.56 9.63
C ASP A 102 1.86 -13.27 8.30
N ALA A 103 3.16 -13.36 8.00
CA ALA A 103 3.74 -14.37 7.12
C ALA A 103 3.59 -15.80 7.70
N THR A 104 2.39 -16.20 8.14
CA THR A 104 2.01 -17.58 7.83
C THR A 104 1.89 -17.62 6.32
N ALA A 105 3.01 -17.97 5.68
CA ALA A 105 2.97 -18.67 4.41
C ALA A 105 1.92 -19.76 4.58
N GLY A 106 0.69 -19.46 4.18
CA GLY A 106 -0.33 -20.46 3.95
C GLY A 106 0.34 -21.48 3.06
N ASP A 107 -0.01 -22.73 3.27
CA ASP A 107 0.41 -23.87 2.45
C ASP A 107 -0.17 -23.78 1.00
N ASP A 108 -0.36 -22.55 0.53
CA ASP A 108 -1.24 -22.08 -0.53
C ASP A 108 -0.41 -21.44 -1.66
N GLY A 109 0.86 -21.08 -1.41
CA GLY A 109 1.76 -20.56 -2.43
C GLY A 109 1.48 -19.11 -2.84
N ASP A 110 0.80 -18.34 -1.99
CA ASP A 110 0.75 -16.88 -2.11
C ASP A 110 2.17 -16.35 -1.90
N ALA A 111 2.66 -15.66 -2.93
CA ALA A 111 3.99 -15.09 -2.94
C ALA A 111 3.93 -13.77 -2.18
N ASP A 112 4.58 -13.73 -1.02
CA ASP A 112 5.06 -12.52 -0.35
C ASP A 112 5.66 -11.59 -1.43
N ALA A 113 4.88 -10.59 -1.84
CA ALA A 113 5.29 -9.67 -2.88
C ALA A 113 6.17 -8.59 -2.26
N SER A 114 7.19 -8.15 -3.00
CA SER A 114 8.07 -7.12 -2.44
C SER A 114 7.32 -5.80 -2.26
N VAL A 115 7.76 -4.96 -1.32
CA VAL A 115 7.26 -3.60 -1.08
C VAL A 115 7.23 -2.77 -2.36
N ALA A 116 8.17 -3.02 -3.28
CA ALA A 116 8.22 -2.35 -4.57
C ALA A 116 7.10 -2.80 -5.52
N ASP A 117 6.76 -4.10 -5.50
CA ASP A 117 5.66 -4.65 -6.28
C ASP A 117 4.31 -4.19 -5.68
N LEU A 118 4.17 -4.24 -4.35
CA LEU A 118 2.99 -3.74 -3.63
C LEU A 118 2.77 -2.24 -3.87
N ALA A 119 3.82 -1.42 -3.77
CA ALA A 119 3.74 0.01 -4.06
C ALA A 119 3.33 0.32 -5.51
N GLY A 120 3.61 -0.58 -6.46
CA GLY A 120 3.22 -0.45 -7.85
C GLY A 120 1.72 -0.69 -8.11
N VAL A 121 1.01 -1.32 -7.17
CA VAL A 121 -0.43 -1.61 -7.27
C VAL A 121 -1.27 -0.80 -6.27
N LEU A 122 -0.65 0.13 -5.54
CA LEU A 122 -1.30 1.08 -4.67
C LEU A 122 -1.37 2.44 -5.36
N ASP A 123 -2.57 2.91 -5.65
CA ASP A 123 -2.82 4.24 -6.18
C ASP A 123 -2.84 5.25 -5.03
N VAL A 124 -2.20 6.40 -5.21
CA VAL A 124 -2.29 7.51 -4.26
C VAL A 124 -3.58 8.28 -4.57
N THR A 125 -4.52 8.26 -3.64
CA THR A 125 -5.85 8.90 -3.81
C THR A 125 -5.93 10.25 -3.12
N THR A 126 -5.06 10.52 -2.15
CA THR A 126 -4.92 11.82 -1.51
C THR A 126 -3.44 12.08 -1.25
N PHE A 127 -2.96 13.25 -1.66
CA PHE A 127 -1.64 13.76 -1.29
C PHE A 127 -1.73 15.29 -1.31
N GLU A 128 -1.97 15.86 -0.13
CA GLU A 128 -2.25 17.29 0.02
C GLU A 128 -1.44 17.89 1.17
N VAL A 129 -1.06 19.17 1.02
CA VAL A 129 -0.43 19.96 2.09
C VAL A 129 -1.12 21.32 2.20
N GLY A 130 -1.95 21.48 3.24
CA GLY A 130 -2.80 22.64 3.41
C GLY A 130 -3.84 22.75 2.29
N SER A 131 -3.64 23.68 1.35
CA SER A 131 -4.49 23.82 0.15
C SER A 131 -3.80 23.40 -1.15
N LEU A 132 -2.56 22.89 -1.07
CA LEU A 132 -1.82 22.39 -2.20
C LEU A 132 -2.22 20.93 -2.47
N ASP A 133 -2.73 20.66 -3.66
CA ASP A 133 -2.92 19.30 -4.18
C ASP A 133 -1.60 18.86 -4.83
N VAL A 134 -0.80 18.10 -4.07
CA VAL A 134 0.53 17.64 -4.52
C VAL A 134 0.36 16.63 -5.66
N LEU A 135 -0.69 15.80 -5.61
CA LEU A 135 -0.97 14.81 -6.63
C LEU A 135 -1.26 15.45 -7.99
N ASP A 136 -2.11 16.48 -8.04
CA ASP A 136 -2.39 17.23 -9.27
C ASP A 136 -1.16 18.02 -9.75
N ASP A 137 -0.52 18.77 -8.86
CA ASP A 137 0.53 19.73 -9.21
C ASP A 137 1.85 19.05 -9.63
N ARG A 138 2.23 17.93 -9.00
CA ARG A 138 3.49 17.23 -9.25
C ARG A 138 3.34 16.01 -10.15
N PHE A 139 2.21 15.31 -10.06
CA PHE A 139 1.99 14.03 -10.74
C PHE A 139 0.91 14.10 -11.84
N GLY A 140 0.25 15.25 -12.03
CA GLY A 140 -0.80 15.41 -13.03
C GLY A 140 -2.12 14.71 -12.67
N GLY A 141 -2.34 14.49 -11.37
CA GLY A 141 -3.60 14.05 -10.79
C GLY A 141 -3.73 12.53 -10.59
N SER A 142 -2.69 11.76 -10.91
CA SER A 142 -2.67 10.31 -10.70
C SER A 142 -1.23 9.80 -10.60
N ALA A 143 -0.96 9.01 -9.57
CA ALA A 143 0.32 8.34 -9.35
C ALA A 143 0.09 7.06 -8.55
N THR A 144 0.91 6.04 -8.80
CA THR A 144 1.08 4.95 -7.85
C THR A 144 2.02 5.36 -6.73
N LEU A 145 2.00 4.66 -5.60
CA LEU A 145 2.96 4.87 -4.53
C LEU A 145 4.41 4.67 -5.03
N ALA A 146 4.63 3.70 -5.93
CA ALA A 146 5.91 3.50 -6.58
C ALA A 146 6.35 4.73 -7.42
N ASP A 147 5.43 5.38 -8.12
CA ASP A 147 5.73 6.61 -8.87
C ASP A 147 6.14 7.74 -7.94
N VAL A 148 5.46 7.90 -6.80
CA VAL A 148 5.80 8.92 -5.79
C VAL A 148 7.20 8.69 -5.23
N VAL A 149 7.53 7.45 -4.86
CA VAL A 149 8.86 7.09 -4.33
C VAL A 149 9.94 7.27 -5.41
N ALA A 150 9.64 6.93 -6.66
CA ALA A 150 10.55 7.12 -7.78
C ALA A 150 10.74 8.60 -8.16
N ALA A 151 9.76 9.45 -7.85
CA ALA A 151 9.81 10.90 -8.03
C ALA A 151 10.57 11.62 -6.92
N ASN A 152 11.57 10.97 -6.33
CA ASN A 152 12.63 11.69 -5.63
C ASN A 152 13.34 12.54 -6.69
N SER A 153 13.36 13.87 -6.50
CA SER A 153 13.96 14.83 -7.42
C SER A 153 15.33 14.33 -7.87
N ASP A 154 15.43 13.97 -9.15
CA ASP A 154 16.67 13.50 -9.76
C ASP A 154 17.78 14.49 -9.41
N ALA A 155 18.75 14.01 -8.63
CA ALA A 155 20.01 14.60 -8.21
C ALA A 155 20.93 15.07 -9.36
N ALA A 156 20.36 15.39 -10.52
CA ALA A 156 21.04 15.95 -11.66
C ALA A 156 21.63 17.34 -11.36
N ASP A 157 21.08 18.08 -10.38
CA ASP A 157 21.53 19.43 -10.02
C ASP A 157 22.07 19.60 -8.59
N GLY A 158 22.06 18.55 -7.75
CA GLY A 158 22.78 18.53 -6.46
C GLY A 158 22.17 19.36 -5.33
N ASP A 159 20.92 19.77 -5.48
CA ASP A 159 20.13 20.47 -4.46
C ASP A 159 18.89 19.58 -4.16
N ASP A 160 18.81 19.13 -2.91
CA ASP A 160 17.78 18.31 -2.26
C ASP A 160 17.17 17.08 -2.98
N ASP A 161 17.40 15.90 -2.39
CA ASP A 161 16.86 14.60 -2.82
C ASP A 161 15.49 14.34 -2.14
N SER A 162 14.55 15.30 -2.26
CA SER A 162 13.24 15.25 -1.61
C SER A 162 12.09 14.92 -2.58
N ASN A 163 11.12 14.08 -2.16
CA ASN A 163 9.95 13.74 -3.01
C ASN A 163 9.03 14.95 -3.27
N VAL A 164 8.89 15.85 -2.31
CA VAL A 164 8.18 17.11 -2.45
C VAL A 164 9.02 18.22 -1.83
N GLN A 165 9.16 19.34 -2.54
CA GLN A 165 10.04 20.42 -2.14
C GLN A 165 9.36 21.78 -2.14
N ASP A 166 9.99 22.71 -1.42
CA ASP A 166 9.74 24.15 -1.45
C ASP A 166 8.30 24.53 -1.10
N ILE A 167 7.68 23.82 -0.15
CA ILE A 167 6.37 24.20 0.35
C ILE A 167 6.56 25.32 1.38
N ASP A 168 6.16 26.55 1.04
CA ASP A 168 6.20 27.68 1.98
C ASP A 168 5.48 27.35 3.30
N LEU A 169 6.10 27.65 4.44
CA LEU A 169 5.47 27.54 5.76
C LEU A 169 5.91 28.72 6.66
N GLU A 170 5.03 29.71 6.80
CA GLU A 170 5.31 30.94 7.56
C GLU A 170 5.51 30.64 9.06
N SER A 171 6.23 31.50 9.78
CA SER A 171 6.41 31.35 11.23
C SER A 171 5.05 31.37 11.95
N GLY A 172 4.77 30.31 12.73
CA GLY A 172 3.49 30.11 13.41
C GLY A 172 2.35 29.67 12.51
N GLU A 173 2.59 29.39 11.22
CA GLU A 173 1.63 28.77 10.33
C GLU A 173 1.50 27.28 10.63
N THR A 174 0.29 26.75 10.41
CA THR A 174 0.02 25.31 10.44
C THR A 174 -0.59 24.90 9.11
N LYS A 175 -0.05 23.86 8.50
CA LYS A 175 -0.62 23.19 7.32
C LYS A 175 -0.90 21.73 7.63
N THR A 176 -2.08 21.24 7.28
CA THR A 176 -2.41 19.83 7.42
C THR A 176 -1.84 19.06 6.24
N PHE A 177 -1.01 18.06 6.51
CA PHE A 177 -0.60 17.05 5.54
C PHE A 177 -1.63 15.93 5.52
N SER A 178 -2.14 15.58 4.34
CA SER A 178 -3.14 14.53 4.16
C SER A 178 -2.69 13.53 3.11
N PHE A 179 -2.77 12.23 3.44
CA PHE A 179 -2.33 11.15 2.57
C PHE A 179 -3.28 9.95 2.61
N ALA A 180 -3.58 9.36 1.45
CA ALA A 180 -4.40 8.16 1.36
C ALA A 180 -4.03 7.32 0.12
N LEU A 181 -4.25 6.01 0.24
CA LEU A 181 -4.00 5.00 -0.77
C LEU A 181 -5.28 4.24 -1.13
N ALA A 182 -5.30 3.66 -2.31
CA ALA A 182 -6.26 2.65 -2.73
C ALA A 182 -5.53 1.49 -3.40
N MET A 183 -5.90 0.25 -3.06
CA MET A 183 -5.41 -0.91 -3.80
C MET A 183 -6.17 -1.02 -5.12
N GLN A 184 -5.45 -1.12 -6.24
CA GLN A 184 -6.06 -1.25 -7.56
C GLN A 184 -6.99 -2.48 -7.61
N GLU A 185 -8.17 -2.34 -8.21
CA GLU A 185 -9.09 -3.47 -8.42
C GLU A 185 -8.47 -4.61 -9.28
N SER A 186 -7.46 -4.27 -10.10
CA SER A 186 -6.72 -5.24 -10.91
C SER A 186 -5.60 -5.95 -10.17
N ALA A 187 -5.32 -5.57 -8.91
CA ALA A 187 -4.33 -6.26 -8.09
C ALA A 187 -4.75 -7.73 -7.89
N GLY A 188 -3.78 -8.63 -8.02
CA GLY A 188 -4.00 -10.05 -7.77
C GLY A 188 -4.23 -10.34 -6.29
N ASN A 189 -4.72 -11.54 -5.99
CA ASN A 189 -4.85 -11.98 -4.60
C ASN A 189 -3.50 -12.15 -3.90
N GLU A 190 -2.39 -12.22 -4.66
CA GLU A 190 -1.04 -12.30 -4.11
C GLU A 190 -0.70 -11.16 -3.13
N PHE A 191 -1.36 -9.99 -3.24
CA PHE A 191 -1.09 -8.81 -2.39
C PHE A 191 -2.02 -8.68 -1.16
N GLN A 192 -3.03 -9.54 -1.00
CA GLN A 192 -4.08 -9.36 0.03
C GLN A 192 -3.62 -9.55 1.48
N ALA A 193 -2.50 -10.26 1.67
CA ALA A 193 -1.89 -10.46 2.98
C ALA A 193 -0.65 -9.57 3.20
N ASP A 194 -0.25 -8.84 2.16
CA ASP A 194 0.94 -8.01 2.19
C ASP A 194 0.59 -6.65 2.82
N GLY A 195 1.60 -6.02 3.41
CA GLY A 195 1.46 -4.71 4.02
C GLY A 195 2.75 -3.93 4.00
N LEU A 196 2.62 -2.61 4.12
CA LEU A 196 3.78 -1.72 4.20
C LEU A 196 3.57 -0.61 5.23
N ASP A 197 4.69 -0.13 5.75
CA ASP A 197 4.79 1.12 6.49
C ASP A 197 5.40 2.19 5.58
N ILE A 198 4.79 3.37 5.60
CA ILE A 198 5.32 4.59 5.00
C ILE A 198 5.79 5.49 6.13
N GLN A 199 7.06 5.85 6.11
CA GLN A 199 7.61 6.92 6.92
C GLN A 199 7.68 8.20 6.09
N PHE A 200 7.00 9.24 6.56
CA PHE A 200 7.12 10.60 6.05
C PHE A 200 8.14 11.35 6.90
N ASP A 201 9.19 11.86 6.26
CA ASP A 201 10.17 12.75 6.87
C ASP A 201 9.88 14.18 6.37
N PHE A 202 9.69 15.11 7.30
CA PHE A 202 9.38 16.51 7.10
C PHE A 202 10.56 17.36 7.53
N GLU A 203 11.23 18.04 6.60
CA GLU A 203 12.36 18.92 6.88
C GLU A 203 11.92 20.37 6.71
N LEU A 204 12.06 21.19 7.76
CA LEU A 204 11.77 22.63 7.69
C LEU A 204 13.08 23.42 7.60
N ASN A 205 13.31 24.03 6.44
CA ASN A 205 14.47 24.87 6.15
C ASN A 205 14.15 26.34 6.43
N GLN A 206 14.62 26.87 7.57
CA GLN A 206 14.39 28.29 7.98
C GLN A 206 15.57 29.23 7.66
N ARG A 207 16.67 28.69 7.11
CA ARG A 207 17.90 29.45 6.84
C ARG A 207 18.03 29.91 5.40
N ASP A 208 17.38 29.23 4.47
CA ASP A 208 17.32 29.66 3.08
C ASP A 208 16.10 30.54 2.90
N SER A 209 16.30 31.82 3.23
CA SER A 209 15.44 32.86 2.70
C SER A 209 15.50 32.79 1.17
N GLN A 210 14.36 32.53 0.52
CA GLN A 210 14.17 32.78 -0.91
C GLN A 210 14.77 34.12 -1.36
#